data_AF-A0A7C2SJQ1-F1
#
_entry.id   AF-A0A7C2SJQ1-F1
#
_cell.length_a   1.000
_cell.length_b   1.000
_cell.length_c   1.000
_cell.angle_alpha   90.00
_cell.angle_beta   90.00
_cell.angle_gamma   90.00
#
_symmetry.space_group_name_H-M   'P 1'
#
loop_
_entity.id
_entity.type
_entity.pdbx_description
1 polymer ?
#
loop_
_entity_poly.entity_id
_entity_poly.type
_entity_poly.pdbx_seq_one_letter_code
_entity_poly.pdbx_strand_id
1 'polypeptide(L)' 'PPACILEQEEEKDADLIIIGKHGKEMGEELLLGSVTKHVLAESRGDVLVAR' A
#
# COMPACT_ATOMS: atom_id res chain seq x y z
N PRO A 1 -4.25 -7.95 -4.97
CA PRO A 1 -3.64 -7.16 -6.08
C PRO A 1 -3.92 -5.68 -5.84
N PRO A 2 -3.17 -4.72 -6.41
CA PRO A 2 -3.36 -3.32 -6.05
C PRO A 2 -4.74 -2.75 -6.44
N ALA A 3 -5.29 -3.16 -7.59
CA ALA A 3 -6.65 -2.78 -8.01
C ALA A 3 -7.73 -3.12 -6.96
N CYS A 4 -7.67 -4.33 -6.37
CA CYS A 4 -8.65 -4.71 -5.34
C CYS A 4 -8.48 -3.93 -4.03
N ILE A 5 -7.34 -3.28 -3.79
CA ILE A 5 -7.15 -2.43 -2.59
C ILE A 5 -7.85 -1.09 -2.83
N LEU A 6 -7.72 -0.52 -4.03
CA LEU A 6 -8.34 0.75 -4.43
C LEU A 6 -9.87 0.61 -4.55
N GLU A 7 -10.36 -0.50 -5.09
CA GLU A 7 -11.80 -0.81 -5.08
C GLU A 7 -12.35 -0.85 -3.65
N GLN A 8 -11.59 -1.41 -2.70
CA GLN A 8 -11.98 -1.46 -1.30
C GLN A 8 -11.90 -0.11 -0.59
N GLU A 9 -10.98 0.77 -1.00
CA GLU A 9 -10.93 2.17 -0.55
C GLU A 9 -12.23 2.89 -0.95
N GLU A 10 -12.62 2.80 -2.22
CA GLU A 10 -13.84 3.43 -2.72
C GLU A 10 -15.12 2.81 -2.11
N GLU A 11 -15.22 1.48 -2.05
CA GLU A 11 -16.39 0.79 -1.50
C GLU A 11 -16.65 1.10 -0.03
N LYS A 12 -15.57 1.36 0.74
CA LYS A 12 -15.66 1.59 2.19
C LYS A 12 -15.57 3.06 2.57
N ASP A 13 -15.38 3.95 1.60
CA ASP A 13 -15.08 5.37 1.84
C ASP A 13 -13.93 5.51 2.86
N ALA A 14 -12.85 4.76 2.64
CA ALA A 14 -11.76 4.65 3.60
C ALA A 14 -10.85 5.88 3.54
N ASP A 15 -10.69 6.59 4.67
CA ASP A 15 -9.78 7.74 4.76
C ASP A 15 -8.29 7.35 4.80
N LEU A 16 -7.98 6.09 5.13
CA LEU A 16 -6.60 5.61 5.34
C LEU A 16 -6.41 4.14 4.91
N ILE A 17 -5.38 3.91 4.09
CA ILE A 17 -4.88 2.59 3.73
C ILE A 17 -3.57 2.31 4.49
N ILE A 18 -3.51 1.16 5.19
CA ILE A 18 -2.28 0.72 5.89
C ILE A 18 -1.68 -0.47 5.16
N ILE A 19 -0.42 -0.34 4.72
CA ILE A 19 0.33 -1.40 4.06
C ILE A 19 1.54 -1.78 4.91
N GLY A 20 1.60 -3.04 5.35
CA GLY A 20 2.78 -3.58 6.04
C GLY A 20 3.93 -3.89 5.07
N LYS A 21 5.15 -3.49 5.44
CA LYS A 21 6.37 -3.93 4.77
C LYS A 21 6.71 -5.36 5.19
N HIS A 22 6.75 -6.30 4.25
CA HIS A 22 7.23 -7.66 4.55
C HIS A 22 8.73 -7.64 4.87
N GLY A 23 9.11 -8.24 6.00
CA GLY A 23 10.48 -8.35 6.50
C GLY A 23 10.84 -9.78 6.88
N LYS A 24 11.81 -10.34 6.16
CA LYS A 24 12.83 -11.27 6.70
C LYS A 24 14.02 -11.48 5.76
N GLU A 25 13.90 -11.27 4.44
CA GLU A 25 14.99 -11.62 3.50
C GLU A 25 15.56 -10.52 2.59
N MET A 26 14.95 -9.34 2.41
CA MET A 26 15.58 -8.30 1.58
C MET A 26 16.47 -7.39 2.40
N GLY A 27 17.74 -7.79 2.52
CA GLY A 27 18.84 -6.86 2.71
C GLY A 27 18.93 -5.96 1.48
N GLU A 28 18.24 -4.83 1.53
CA GLU A 28 18.44 -3.63 0.72
C GLU A 28 17.45 -2.59 1.27
N GLU A 29 17.96 -1.42 1.64
CA GLU A 29 17.14 -0.32 2.14
C GLU A 29 15.97 -0.02 1.18
N LEU A 30 14.82 0.26 1.76
CA LEU A 30 13.75 1.06 1.14
C LEU A 30 13.14 0.63 -0.21
N LEU A 31 13.34 -0.58 -0.74
CA LEU A 31 12.62 -0.98 -1.95
C LEU A 31 11.14 -1.29 -1.63
N LEU A 32 10.25 -0.36 -1.99
CA LEU A 32 8.79 -0.56 -1.93
C LEU A 32 8.38 -1.66 -2.92
N GLY A 33 7.53 -2.59 -2.48
CA GLY A 33 6.96 -3.62 -3.33
C GLY A 33 6.07 -3.03 -4.43
N SER A 34 5.88 -3.79 -5.51
CA SER A 34 5.06 -3.36 -6.66
C SER A 34 3.63 -2.97 -6.26
N VAL A 35 3.02 -3.71 -5.32
CA VAL A 35 1.70 -3.39 -4.78
C VAL A 35 1.71 -2.05 -4.06
N THR A 36 2.66 -1.83 -3.14
CA THR A 36 2.77 -0.57 -2.38
C THR A 36 2.98 0.62 -3.32
N LYS A 37 3.84 0.49 -4.34
CA LYS A 37 4.07 1.55 -5.33
C LYS A 37 2.80 1.90 -6.10
N HIS A 38 2.02 0.91 -6.50
CA HIS A 38 0.80 1.12 -7.27
C HIS A 38 -0.29 1.78 -6.42
N VAL A 39 -0.48 1.33 -5.18
CA VAL A 39 -1.45 1.95 -4.26
C VAL A 39 -1.05 3.39 -3.94
N LEU A 40 0.23 3.68 -3.68
CA LEU A 40 0.70 5.05 -3.47
C LEU A 40 0.49 5.98 -4.68
N ALA A 41 0.45 5.43 -5.89
CA ALA A 41 0.27 6.22 -7.11
C ALA A 41 -1.21 6.53 -7.41
N GLU A 42 -2.13 5.66 -6.98
CA GLU A 42 -3.53 5.71 -7.41
C GLU A 42 -4.55 5.92 -6.27
N SER A 43 -4.14 5.72 -5.01
CA SER A 43 -4.97 6.01 -3.83
C SER A 43 -5.41 7.46 -3.80
N ARG A 44 -6.66 7.71 -3.38
CA ARG A 44 -7.20 9.06 -3.21
C ARG A 44 -7.07 9.55 -1.77
N GLY A 45 -7.04 8.63 -0.81
CA GLY A 45 -6.83 8.88 0.61
C GLY A 45 -5.38 8.71 1.07
N ASP A 46 -5.19 8.82 2.38
CA ASP A 46 -3.88 8.70 3.00
C ASP A 46 -3.38 7.25 2.93
N VAL A 47 -2.08 7.07 2.72
CA VAL A 47 -1.43 5.75 2.70
C VAL A 47 -0.29 5.72 3.71
N LEU A 48 -0.40 4.84 4.69
CA LEU A 48 0.62 4.58 5.69
C LEU A 48 1.36 3.28 5.38
N VAL A 49 2.68 3.37 5.16
CA VAL A 49 3.56 2.19 5.05
C VAL A 49 4.19 1.89 6.40
N ALA A 50 3.69 0.86 7.08
CA ALA A 50 4.15 0.43 8.39
C ALA A 50 5.27 -0.62 8.29
N ARG A 51 6.21 -0.59 9.24
CA ARG A 51 7.27 -1.59 9.39
C ARG A 51 6.85 -2.75 10.27
#